data_AF-A0A1R1BCF7-F1
#
_entry.id   AF-A0A1R1BCF7-F1
#
_cell.length_a   1.000
_cell.length_b   1.000
_cell.length_c   1.000
_cell.angle_alpha   90.00
_cell.angle_beta   90.00
_cell.angle_gamma   90.00
#
_symmetry.space_group_name_H-M   'P 1'
#
loop_
_entity.id
_entity.type
_entity.pdbx_description
1 polymer ?
#
loop_
_entity_poly.entity_id
_entity_poly.type
_entity_poly.pdbx_seq_one_letter_code
_entity_poly.pdbx_strand_id
1 'polypeptide(L)'
;MSLVISAVPSLALADAVPVQESGTQVQTQVLTPTAAAYPLTDSIQASIKSLSISKSAEGTRIGTVVRLHNNTTQMKRVPDYEIRVQASDGSEYKVTPSASNPKSMLAMENVELTGMVTVDRQDDITLTGMSFVEVDEYVYPKQETVRLSLPITSVWNAAKPDITDPAFIKAWGDTFMVPESPSPIKFTTTSLTEQTDEKGVHTQVVTLLAENPGTASETVSGFRLDGKAGDQIYAGKRADANPIVLAAGDRKYIQYLIPTDKGIKLQSLLMMTTETFAASTGTAGAGAVGGSAGTAAATPSSTPGFDVGRLKIEVAADAVALPNTLPAYAIGTPIAFDPLNRLLDSSTQVSLMELHMHENTGSGFKSVVAKFRLQNKSDQTVTLPAFQTELVGSDGSSYAGSRQTATAANLMPNLSYVVSYSFMVPASEKGEQLGIKLLDNLTSAPYSTTIAGFQTAVQIDDVDSSVMAFYPFNVTLNDWTMSAYTNAGLPVTYSYKMKMNLTVDRVEDVVVDDNFPKFTIELVDGLGRTLGSQSVPFTGTDMLISGEQTIQISNIKSEQQEYPLTIKLYETIETPNGVAKRLVKTLQQ
;
A
#
# COMPACT_ATOMS: atom_id res chain seq x y z
N MET A 1 -20.61 13.87 -67.65
CA MET A 1 -19.85 13.65 -68.90
C MET A 1 -18.55 14.42 -68.74
N SER A 2 -17.44 13.68 -68.69
CA SER A 2 -16.03 14.09 -68.59
C SER A 2 -15.65 15.40 -67.89
N LEU A 3 -14.97 15.29 -66.74
CA LEU A 3 -13.86 16.20 -66.46
C LEU A 3 -12.61 15.39 -66.08
N VAL A 4 -11.58 15.64 -66.87
CA VAL A 4 -10.25 15.04 -66.88
C VAL A 4 -9.45 15.60 -65.70
N ILE A 5 -8.88 14.75 -64.85
CA ILE A 5 -7.91 15.14 -63.83
C ILE A 5 -6.51 14.97 -64.43
N SER A 6 -5.85 16.09 -64.68
CA SER A 6 -4.47 16.20 -65.13
C SER A 6 -3.50 16.06 -63.95
N ALA A 7 -2.54 15.16 -64.10
CA ALA A 7 -1.35 15.09 -63.25
C ALA A 7 -0.39 16.26 -63.55
N VAL A 8 0.20 16.82 -62.50
CA VAL A 8 1.42 17.64 -62.59
C VAL A 8 2.39 17.15 -61.51
N PRO A 9 3.67 16.92 -61.85
CA PRO A 9 4.69 16.43 -60.92
C PRO A 9 5.31 17.60 -60.15
N SER A 10 5.64 17.39 -58.87
CA SER A 10 6.44 18.33 -58.09
C SER A 10 7.75 17.67 -57.66
N LEU A 11 8.83 18.41 -57.93
CA LEU A 11 10.23 18.07 -57.77
C LEU A 11 10.60 17.60 -56.36
N ALA A 12 11.57 16.69 -56.33
CA ALA A 12 12.45 16.44 -55.20
C ALA A 12 13.54 17.53 -55.11
N LEU A 13 13.85 17.96 -53.89
CA LEU A 13 15.20 18.30 -53.41
C LEU A 13 15.13 18.68 -51.92
N ALA A 14 15.84 17.93 -51.08
CA ALA A 14 16.80 18.41 -50.09
C ALA A 14 16.85 17.49 -48.86
N ASP A 15 17.97 16.77 -48.78
CA ASP A 15 18.68 16.24 -47.62
C ASP A 15 18.02 16.35 -46.24
N ALA A 16 17.62 15.19 -45.71
CA ALA A 16 17.66 14.92 -44.29
C ALA A 16 18.50 13.64 -44.08
N VAL A 17 19.70 13.84 -43.56
CA VAL A 17 20.58 12.81 -43.04
C VAL A 17 19.82 11.96 -42.01
N PRO A 18 19.65 10.64 -42.21
CA PRO A 18 19.20 9.80 -41.12
C PRO A 18 20.36 9.64 -40.13
N VAL A 19 20.28 10.32 -38.99
CA VAL A 19 21.05 9.95 -37.81
C VAL A 19 20.50 8.60 -37.35
N GLN A 20 21.21 7.56 -37.75
CA GLN A 20 21.03 6.20 -37.30
C GLN A 20 21.53 6.14 -35.85
N GLU A 21 20.67 6.47 -34.89
CA GLU A 21 20.91 6.10 -33.49
C GLU A 21 20.93 4.58 -33.40
N SER A 22 22.14 4.04 -33.29
CA SER A 22 22.39 2.65 -32.92
C SER A 22 22.12 2.49 -31.43
N GLY A 23 20.85 2.65 -31.05
CA GLY A 23 20.34 2.28 -29.75
C GLY A 23 20.22 0.77 -29.68
N THR A 24 21.32 0.11 -29.35
CA THR A 24 21.30 -1.30 -28.93
C THR A 24 20.57 -1.34 -27.60
N GLN A 25 19.23 -1.40 -27.64
CA GLN A 25 18.45 -1.78 -26.47
C GLN A 25 18.76 -3.24 -26.19
N VAL A 26 19.70 -3.46 -25.28
CA VAL A 26 19.89 -4.74 -24.63
C VAL A 26 18.63 -4.95 -23.78
N GLN A 27 17.61 -5.57 -24.38
CA GLN A 27 16.56 -6.22 -23.61
C GLN A 27 17.24 -7.34 -22.83
N THR A 28 17.64 -7.04 -21.60
CA THR A 28 18.00 -8.07 -20.63
C THR A 28 16.71 -8.78 -20.25
N GLN A 29 16.29 -9.73 -21.08
CA GLN A 29 15.38 -10.78 -20.62
C GLN A 29 16.10 -11.44 -19.45
N VAL A 30 15.55 -11.26 -18.25
CA VAL A 30 15.90 -12.07 -17.08
C VAL A 30 15.50 -13.49 -17.42
N LEU A 31 16.43 -14.26 -17.98
CA LEU A 31 16.29 -15.69 -18.18
C LEU A 31 16.13 -16.30 -16.79
N THR A 32 14.92 -16.73 -16.45
CA THR A 32 14.72 -17.71 -15.39
C THR A 32 15.66 -18.88 -15.68
N PRO A 33 16.51 -19.30 -14.73
CA PRO A 33 17.42 -20.42 -14.96
C PRO A 33 16.60 -21.66 -15.31
N THR A 34 16.70 -22.12 -16.55
CA THR A 34 16.04 -23.34 -16.99
C THR A 34 16.59 -24.50 -16.15
N ALA A 35 15.71 -25.18 -15.41
CA ALA A 35 16.09 -26.35 -14.62
C ALA A 35 16.83 -27.36 -15.52
N ALA A 36 17.97 -27.88 -15.04
CA ALA A 36 18.76 -28.85 -15.78
C ALA A 36 17.90 -30.08 -16.13
N ALA A 37 17.81 -30.40 -17.42
CA ALA A 37 17.05 -31.53 -17.93
C ALA A 37 17.97 -32.72 -18.15
N TYR A 38 17.59 -33.89 -17.64
CA TYR A 38 18.39 -35.10 -17.69
C TYR A 38 17.62 -36.22 -18.40
N PRO A 39 18.25 -37.01 -19.28
CA PRO A 39 17.57 -38.12 -19.95
C PRO A 39 17.22 -39.21 -18.93
N LEU A 40 15.92 -39.50 -18.77
CA LEU A 40 15.43 -40.62 -17.96
C LEU A 40 15.28 -41.89 -18.81
N THR A 41 14.87 -41.71 -20.07
CA THR A 41 14.86 -42.74 -21.12
C THR A 41 15.26 -42.09 -22.44
N ASP A 42 15.35 -42.85 -23.53
CA ASP A 42 15.60 -42.31 -24.88
C ASP A 42 14.55 -41.29 -25.35
N SER A 43 13.36 -41.29 -24.73
CA SER A 43 12.21 -40.47 -25.14
C SER A 43 11.73 -39.47 -24.10
N ILE A 44 12.17 -39.59 -22.84
CA ILE A 44 11.67 -38.80 -21.72
C ILE A 44 12.85 -38.19 -20.97
N GLN A 45 12.79 -36.88 -20.74
CA GLN A 45 13.70 -36.16 -19.86
C GLN A 45 13.02 -35.87 -18.51
N ALA A 46 13.80 -35.77 -17.45
CA ALA A 46 13.36 -35.41 -16.11
C ALA A 46 14.15 -34.19 -15.59
N SER A 47 13.48 -33.32 -14.84
CA SER A 47 14.08 -32.22 -14.10
C SER A 47 13.38 -31.98 -12.76
N ILE A 48 14.14 -31.60 -11.74
CA ILE A 48 13.56 -31.29 -10.42
C ILE A 48 12.89 -29.91 -10.48
N LYS A 49 11.58 -29.83 -10.20
CA LYS A 49 10.83 -28.57 -10.12
C LYS A 49 10.86 -27.99 -8.71
N SER A 50 10.65 -28.84 -7.70
CA SER A 50 10.70 -28.42 -6.30
C SER A 50 11.02 -29.56 -5.37
N LEU A 51 11.69 -29.20 -4.27
CA LEU A 51 11.93 -30.07 -3.14
C LEU A 51 11.66 -29.27 -1.87
N SER A 52 10.92 -29.86 -0.93
CA SER A 52 10.61 -29.24 0.35
C SER A 52 10.88 -30.18 1.51
N ILE A 53 11.28 -29.60 2.63
CA ILE A 53 11.39 -30.25 3.93
C ILE A 53 10.59 -29.42 4.92
N SER A 54 9.68 -30.05 5.66
CA SER A 54 8.92 -29.40 6.73
C SER A 54 8.83 -30.31 7.95
N LYS A 55 8.92 -29.73 9.15
CA LYS A 55 8.72 -30.48 10.40
C LYS A 55 7.24 -30.46 10.76
N SER A 56 6.73 -31.60 11.21
CA SER A 56 5.37 -31.79 11.70
C SER A 56 5.39 -32.57 13.01
N ALA A 57 4.26 -32.63 13.72
CA ALA A 57 4.15 -33.43 14.93
C ALA A 57 4.42 -34.94 14.70
N GLU A 58 4.22 -35.42 13.46
CA GLU A 58 4.40 -36.81 13.04
C GLU A 58 5.82 -37.11 12.52
N GLY A 59 6.71 -36.11 12.55
CA GLY A 59 8.06 -36.21 12.01
C GLY A 59 8.33 -35.22 10.87
N THR A 60 9.39 -35.47 10.12
CA THR A 60 9.85 -34.61 9.02
C THR A 60 9.19 -35.06 7.72
N ARG A 61 8.49 -34.15 7.04
CA ARG A 61 7.87 -34.37 5.73
C ARG A 61 8.81 -33.90 4.63
N ILE A 62 9.04 -34.76 3.65
CA ILE A 62 9.81 -34.47 2.45
C ILE A 62 8.83 -34.48 1.27
N GLY A 63 8.66 -33.34 0.61
CA GLY A 63 7.82 -33.18 -0.57
C GLY A 63 8.68 -32.99 -1.82
N THR A 64 8.31 -33.64 -2.91
CA THR A 64 9.07 -33.62 -4.17
C THR A 64 8.16 -33.36 -5.35
N VAL A 65 8.56 -32.50 -6.29
CA VAL A 65 7.92 -32.41 -7.61
C VAL A 65 8.98 -32.55 -8.69
N VAL A 66 8.77 -33.51 -9.59
CA VAL A 66 9.63 -33.75 -10.75
C VAL A 66 8.85 -33.49 -12.02
N ARG A 67 9.42 -32.70 -12.93
CA ARG A 67 8.86 -32.46 -14.25
C ARG A 67 9.45 -33.47 -15.23
N LEU A 68 8.57 -34.15 -15.96
CA LEU A 68 8.94 -35.00 -17.08
C LEU A 68 8.57 -34.32 -18.39
N HIS A 69 9.44 -34.40 -19.39
CA HIS A 69 9.20 -33.89 -20.75
C HIS A 69 9.28 -35.03 -21.77
N ASN A 70 8.23 -35.19 -22.59
CA ASN A 70 8.20 -36.17 -23.68
C ASN A 70 8.78 -35.55 -24.96
N ASN A 71 9.96 -35.99 -25.38
CA ASN A 71 10.65 -35.47 -26.56
C ASN A 71 10.13 -36.06 -27.89
N THR A 72 9.05 -36.84 -27.86
CA THR A 72 8.52 -37.52 -29.05
C THR A 72 7.21 -36.90 -29.52
N THR A 73 6.88 -37.17 -30.79
CA THR A 73 5.61 -36.76 -31.41
C THR A 73 4.46 -37.73 -31.10
N GLN A 74 4.68 -38.71 -30.23
CA GLN A 74 3.70 -39.73 -29.85
C GLN A 74 3.40 -39.67 -28.36
N MET A 75 2.20 -40.09 -27.97
CA MET A 75 1.87 -40.29 -26.56
C MET A 75 2.79 -41.36 -25.95
N LYS A 76 3.33 -41.09 -24.77
CA LYS A 76 4.16 -42.02 -23.99
C LYS A 76 3.55 -42.26 -22.62
N ARG A 77 3.72 -43.46 -22.09
CA ARG A 77 3.36 -43.76 -20.70
C ARG A 77 4.41 -43.12 -19.78
N VAL A 78 3.97 -42.58 -18.65
CA VAL A 78 4.89 -42.18 -17.58
C VAL A 78 5.59 -43.44 -17.04
N PRO A 79 6.94 -43.47 -16.96
CA PRO A 79 7.65 -44.62 -16.41
C PRO A 79 7.27 -44.89 -14.95
N ASP A 80 7.01 -46.16 -14.61
CA ASP A 80 6.63 -46.60 -13.26
C ASP A 80 7.88 -46.81 -12.38
N TYR A 81 8.73 -45.78 -12.26
CA TYR A 81 9.94 -45.83 -11.44
C TYR A 81 9.68 -45.32 -10.01
N GLU A 82 10.37 -45.90 -9.03
CA GLU A 82 10.38 -45.38 -7.67
C GLU A 82 11.25 -44.12 -7.59
N ILE A 83 10.69 -43.05 -7.00
CA ILE A 83 11.46 -41.85 -6.68
C ILE A 83 12.02 -42.02 -5.26
N ARG A 84 13.34 -41.95 -5.13
CA ARG A 84 14.04 -41.95 -3.85
C ARG A 84 14.79 -40.63 -3.67
N VAL A 85 14.81 -40.13 -2.44
CA VAL A 85 15.60 -38.95 -2.05
C VAL A 85 16.68 -39.37 -1.07
N GLN A 86 17.91 -38.91 -1.31
CA GLN A 86 19.08 -39.24 -0.53
C GLN A 86 19.44 -38.07 0.39
N ALA A 87 19.71 -38.38 1.65
CA ALA A 87 20.22 -37.44 2.64
C ALA A 87 21.75 -37.44 2.71
N SER A 88 22.33 -36.37 3.26
CA SER A 88 23.78 -36.22 3.43
C SER A 88 24.44 -37.26 4.33
N ASP A 89 23.66 -37.93 5.18
CA ASP A 89 24.12 -39.04 6.03
C ASP A 89 24.10 -40.41 5.30
N GLY A 90 23.71 -40.43 4.02
CA GLY A 90 23.60 -41.64 3.20
C GLY A 90 22.24 -42.33 3.27
N SER A 91 21.30 -41.86 4.09
CA SER A 91 19.95 -42.44 4.16
C SER A 91 19.16 -42.18 2.88
N GLU A 92 18.42 -43.18 2.42
CA GLU A 92 17.51 -43.06 1.27
C GLU A 92 16.06 -43.20 1.73
N TYR A 93 15.20 -42.30 1.25
CA TYR A 93 13.77 -42.34 1.52
C TYR A 93 12.99 -42.53 0.23
N LYS A 94 12.17 -43.58 0.19
CA LYS A 94 11.21 -43.81 -0.90
C LYS A 94 10.06 -42.82 -0.77
N VAL A 95 9.84 -42.03 -1.80
CA VAL A 95 8.76 -41.04 -1.86
C VAL A 95 7.47 -41.72 -2.31
N THR A 96 6.35 -41.45 -1.63
CA THR A 96 5.05 -41.97 -2.04
C THR A 96 4.50 -41.08 -3.17
N PRO A 97 4.18 -41.61 -4.36
CA PRO A 97 3.64 -40.81 -5.45
C PRO A 97 2.20 -40.36 -5.15
N SER A 98 1.84 -39.16 -5.61
CA SER A 98 0.47 -38.66 -5.55
C SER A 98 -0.47 -39.49 -6.43
N ALA A 99 -1.67 -39.76 -5.93
CA ALA A 99 -2.74 -40.40 -6.69
C ALA A 99 -3.24 -39.56 -7.88
N SER A 100 -2.96 -38.25 -7.86
CA SER A 100 -3.29 -37.33 -8.95
C SER A 100 -2.23 -37.30 -10.06
N ASN A 101 -1.13 -38.06 -9.94
CA ASN A 101 -0.09 -38.06 -10.95
C ASN A 101 -0.61 -38.64 -12.28
N PRO A 102 -0.30 -38.00 -13.42
CA PRO A 102 -0.70 -38.51 -14.73
C PRO A 102 0.01 -39.83 -15.03
N LYS A 103 -0.71 -40.75 -15.68
CA LYS A 103 -0.16 -42.06 -16.11
C LYS A 103 0.40 -42.04 -17.54
N SER A 104 0.14 -40.97 -18.28
CA SER A 104 0.52 -40.79 -19.68
C SER A 104 0.84 -39.34 -19.97
N MET A 105 1.68 -39.12 -20.97
CA MET A 105 2.12 -37.83 -21.49
C MET A 105 1.80 -37.75 -22.97
N LEU A 106 1.17 -36.67 -23.41
CA LEU A 106 0.98 -36.34 -24.82
C LEU A 106 2.33 -36.01 -25.49
N ALA A 107 2.29 -35.92 -26.81
CA ALA A 107 3.44 -35.51 -27.61
C ALA A 107 3.93 -34.12 -27.19
N MET A 108 5.25 -33.97 -26.97
CA MET A 108 5.88 -32.70 -26.57
C MET A 108 5.34 -32.08 -25.26
N GLU A 109 4.64 -32.85 -24.43
CA GLU A 109 4.03 -32.36 -23.19
C GLU A 109 5.03 -32.38 -22.02
N ASN A 110 4.85 -31.43 -21.10
CA ASN A 110 5.44 -31.47 -19.76
C ASN A 110 4.40 -31.97 -18.75
N VAL A 111 4.73 -33.01 -17.98
CA VAL A 111 3.91 -33.45 -16.86
C VAL A 111 4.67 -33.36 -15.54
N GLU A 112 3.95 -33.14 -14.46
CA GLU A 112 4.53 -33.02 -13.13
C GLU A 112 4.13 -34.23 -12.27
N LEU A 113 5.13 -34.85 -11.64
CA LEU A 113 4.96 -35.94 -10.70
C LEU A 113 5.22 -35.41 -9.29
N THR A 114 4.17 -35.36 -8.48
CA THR A 114 4.28 -34.99 -7.07
C THR A 114 4.42 -36.22 -6.21
N GLY A 115 5.25 -36.13 -5.18
CA GLY A 115 5.42 -37.17 -4.19
C GLY A 115 5.66 -36.58 -2.80
N MET A 116 5.34 -37.36 -1.77
CA MET A 116 5.58 -36.98 -0.39
C MET A 116 5.94 -38.20 0.45
N VAL A 117 6.77 -38.01 1.48
CA VAL A 117 7.04 -39.01 2.52
C VAL A 117 7.17 -38.32 3.88
N THR A 118 6.61 -38.91 4.92
CA THR A 118 6.85 -38.50 6.30
C THR A 118 7.81 -39.50 6.92
N VAL A 119 8.91 -39.00 7.47
CA VAL A 119 9.92 -39.81 8.17
C VAL A 119 9.89 -39.46 9.65
N ASP A 120 9.93 -40.48 10.51
CA ASP A 120 9.97 -40.31 11.96
C ASP A 120 11.40 -39.92 12.40
N ARG A 121 11.77 -38.69 12.07
CA ARG A 121 13.04 -38.04 12.42
C ARG A 121 12.77 -36.63 12.92
N GLN A 122 13.46 -36.27 14.00
CA GLN A 122 13.35 -34.97 14.66
C GLN A 122 14.58 -34.09 14.40
N ASP A 123 15.69 -34.69 13.96
CA ASP A 123 16.92 -34.00 13.59
C ASP A 123 16.82 -33.28 12.24
N ASP A 124 17.78 -32.40 11.97
CA ASP A 124 17.80 -31.63 10.73
C ASP A 124 18.30 -32.50 9.57
N ILE A 125 17.49 -32.61 8.51
CA ILE A 125 17.82 -33.39 7.31
C ILE A 125 18.29 -32.44 6.20
N THR A 126 19.43 -32.77 5.59
CA THR A 126 19.93 -32.13 4.37
C THR A 126 19.89 -33.16 3.24
N LEU A 127 19.22 -32.83 2.14
CA LEU A 127 19.08 -33.71 0.97
C LEU A 127 20.18 -33.40 -0.07
N THR A 128 20.77 -34.43 -0.65
CA THR A 128 21.93 -34.34 -1.55
C THR A 128 21.67 -34.86 -2.96
N GLY A 129 20.79 -35.85 -3.10
CA GLY A 129 20.42 -36.42 -4.39
C GLY A 129 18.99 -36.91 -4.47
N MET A 130 18.50 -37.09 -5.69
CA MET A 130 17.25 -37.76 -6.00
C MET A 130 17.50 -38.79 -7.09
N SER A 131 16.93 -39.99 -6.98
CA SER A 131 17.12 -41.05 -7.96
C SER A 131 15.80 -41.67 -8.40
N PHE A 132 15.75 -42.06 -9.67
CA PHE A 132 14.74 -42.93 -10.24
C PHE A 132 15.24 -44.37 -10.22
N VAL A 133 14.54 -45.25 -9.53
CA VAL A 133 14.91 -46.66 -9.37
C VAL A 133 13.84 -47.55 -9.99
N GLU A 134 14.25 -48.42 -10.91
CA GLU A 134 13.42 -49.51 -11.41
C GLU A 134 13.56 -50.70 -10.47
N VAL A 135 12.42 -51.21 -9.99
CA VAL A 135 12.36 -52.35 -9.10
C VAL A 135 11.64 -53.49 -9.82
N ASP A 136 12.36 -54.58 -10.09
CA ASP A 136 11.76 -55.81 -10.58
C ASP A 136 11.21 -56.61 -9.39
N GLU A 137 9.89 -56.55 -9.21
CA GLU A 137 9.19 -57.26 -8.12
C GLU A 137 9.03 -58.76 -8.38
N TYR A 138 9.32 -59.25 -9.59
CA TYR A 138 9.11 -60.65 -10.00
C TYR A 138 10.35 -61.53 -9.82
N VAL A 139 11.48 -60.96 -9.41
CA VAL A 139 12.73 -61.67 -9.10
C VAL A 139 12.98 -61.64 -7.59
N TYR A 140 13.46 -62.75 -7.01
CA TYR A 140 13.84 -62.83 -5.59
C TYR A 140 15.32 -63.16 -5.42
N PRO A 141 16.11 -62.34 -4.69
CA PRO A 141 15.72 -61.04 -4.11
C PRO A 141 15.38 -60.01 -5.20
N LYS A 142 14.59 -58.99 -4.85
CA LYS A 142 14.17 -57.92 -5.78
C LYS A 142 15.41 -57.31 -6.45
N GLN A 143 15.37 -57.15 -7.76
CA GLN A 143 16.46 -56.53 -8.51
C GLN A 143 16.17 -55.03 -8.66
N GLU A 144 17.08 -54.18 -8.16
CA GLU A 144 16.96 -52.73 -8.24
C GLU A 144 17.99 -52.16 -9.22
N THR A 145 17.54 -51.32 -10.16
CA THR A 145 18.41 -50.64 -11.13
C THR A 145 18.17 -49.14 -11.07
N VAL A 146 19.19 -48.37 -10.71
CA VAL A 146 19.13 -46.89 -10.77
C VAL A 146 19.14 -46.46 -12.23
N ARG A 147 18.05 -45.84 -12.68
CA ARG A 147 17.88 -45.35 -14.05
C ARG A 147 18.42 -43.94 -14.24
N LEU A 148 18.27 -43.10 -13.23
CA LEU A 148 18.73 -41.72 -13.25
C LEU A 148 19.03 -41.25 -11.83
N SER A 149 20.13 -40.52 -11.66
CA SER A 149 20.47 -39.82 -10.43
C SER A 149 20.61 -38.33 -10.73
N LEU A 150 19.90 -37.52 -9.95
CA LEU A 150 19.80 -36.08 -10.09
C LEU A 150 20.45 -35.41 -8.87
N PRO A 151 21.42 -34.50 -9.07
CA PRO A 151 21.93 -33.70 -7.96
C PRO A 151 20.85 -32.71 -7.51
N ILE A 152 20.70 -32.56 -6.19
CA ILE A 152 19.80 -31.55 -5.63
C ILE A 152 20.56 -30.22 -5.53
N THR A 153 20.08 -29.21 -6.25
CA THR A 153 20.68 -27.86 -6.25
C THR A 153 20.03 -26.92 -5.26
N SER A 154 18.74 -27.08 -4.99
CA SER A 154 17.99 -26.25 -4.02
C SER A 154 16.91 -27.06 -3.31
N VAL A 155 16.71 -26.76 -2.03
CA VAL A 155 15.69 -27.37 -1.18
C VAL A 155 15.05 -26.29 -0.34
N TRP A 156 13.73 -26.19 -0.38
CA TRP A 156 13.02 -25.34 0.55
C TRP A 156 12.95 -26.01 1.93
N ASN A 157 13.45 -25.34 2.97
CA ASN A 157 13.38 -25.84 4.34
C ASN A 157 12.47 -24.96 5.18
N ALA A 158 11.27 -25.44 5.51
CA ALA A 158 10.31 -24.68 6.31
C ALA A 158 10.75 -24.47 7.78
N ALA A 159 11.67 -25.28 8.29
CA ALA A 159 12.23 -25.10 9.63
C ALA A 159 13.36 -24.05 9.68
N LYS A 160 14.00 -23.78 8.54
CA LYS A 160 14.98 -22.70 8.33
C LYS A 160 14.64 -21.93 7.06
N PRO A 161 13.51 -21.20 7.07
CA PRO A 161 12.95 -20.58 5.87
C PRO A 161 13.83 -19.41 5.42
N ASP A 162 14.72 -19.71 4.47
CA ASP A 162 15.57 -18.72 3.82
C ASP A 162 15.91 -19.14 2.39
N ILE A 163 16.25 -18.15 1.57
CA ILE A 163 16.72 -18.34 0.20
C ILE A 163 18.02 -17.56 0.09
N THR A 164 19.12 -18.30 -0.04
CA THR A 164 20.48 -17.74 -0.07
C THR A 164 21.07 -17.68 -1.48
N ASP A 165 20.45 -18.35 -2.45
CA ASP A 165 20.89 -18.32 -3.84
C ASP A 165 20.59 -16.94 -4.46
N PRO A 166 21.60 -16.15 -4.85
CA PRO A 166 21.42 -14.81 -5.42
C PRO A 166 20.49 -14.76 -6.64
N ALA A 167 20.35 -15.86 -7.40
CA ALA A 167 19.45 -15.90 -8.56
C ALA A 167 17.96 -15.75 -8.16
N PHE A 168 17.62 -16.11 -6.92
CA PHE A 168 16.27 -16.07 -6.37
C PHE A 168 16.10 -14.97 -5.31
N ILE A 169 17.07 -14.08 -5.17
CA ILE A 169 16.99 -12.90 -4.32
C ILE A 169 16.74 -11.67 -5.21
N LYS A 170 15.74 -10.86 -4.85
CA LYS A 170 15.39 -9.60 -5.50
C LYS A 170 15.51 -8.44 -4.54
N ALA A 171 15.90 -7.28 -5.05
CA ALA A 171 15.82 -6.05 -4.28
C ALA A 171 14.37 -5.54 -4.26
N TRP A 172 14.06 -4.67 -3.29
CA TRP A 172 12.78 -3.96 -3.28
C TRP A 172 12.64 -3.11 -4.54
N GLY A 173 11.49 -3.22 -5.21
CA GLY A 173 11.20 -2.49 -6.45
C GLY A 173 11.66 -3.22 -7.72
N ASP A 174 12.39 -4.33 -7.60
CA ASP A 174 12.70 -5.17 -8.75
C ASP A 174 11.43 -5.84 -9.28
N THR A 175 11.32 -5.92 -10.61
CA THR A 175 10.27 -6.70 -11.26
C THR A 175 10.63 -8.20 -11.21
N PHE A 176 9.66 -9.04 -10.89
CA PHE A 176 9.77 -10.49 -10.92
C PHE A 176 8.54 -11.15 -11.54
N MET A 177 8.68 -12.43 -11.90
CA MET A 177 7.57 -13.32 -12.27
C MET A 177 7.55 -14.47 -11.29
N VAL A 178 6.44 -15.20 -11.19
CA VAL A 178 6.39 -16.42 -10.38
C VAL A 178 7.25 -17.49 -11.07
N PRO A 179 8.36 -17.96 -10.47
CA PRO A 179 9.20 -18.99 -11.06
C PRO A 179 8.39 -20.24 -11.37
N GLU A 180 8.72 -20.88 -12.49
CA GLU A 180 8.04 -22.09 -12.97
C GLU A 180 6.55 -21.92 -13.33
N SER A 181 6.01 -20.70 -13.29
CA SER A 181 4.65 -20.40 -13.78
C SER A 181 4.67 -20.11 -15.29
N PRO A 182 3.69 -20.62 -16.07
CA PRO A 182 3.54 -20.25 -17.47
C PRO A 182 3.00 -18.82 -17.66
N SER A 183 2.54 -18.17 -16.59
CA SER A 183 1.92 -16.85 -16.65
C SER A 183 2.96 -15.76 -16.97
N PRO A 184 2.72 -14.88 -17.95
CA PRO A 184 3.63 -13.78 -18.28
C PRO A 184 3.50 -12.57 -17.34
N ILE A 185 2.64 -12.64 -16.32
CA ILE A 185 2.38 -11.51 -15.41
C ILE A 185 3.65 -11.16 -14.63
N LYS A 186 3.99 -9.87 -14.69
CA LYS A 186 5.10 -9.27 -13.97
C LYS A 186 4.59 -8.62 -12.69
N PHE A 187 5.34 -8.77 -11.61
CA PHE A 187 5.06 -8.20 -10.30
C PHE A 187 6.20 -7.29 -9.87
N THR A 188 5.87 -6.14 -9.29
CA THR A 188 6.85 -5.21 -8.71
C THR A 188 6.38 -4.77 -7.34
N THR A 189 7.20 -4.89 -6.29
CA THR A 189 6.85 -4.36 -4.96
C THR A 189 6.86 -2.83 -4.99
N THR A 190 5.80 -2.19 -4.50
CA THR A 190 5.68 -0.73 -4.55
C THR A 190 5.67 -0.07 -3.18
N SER A 191 5.00 -0.68 -2.18
CA SER A 191 4.94 -0.10 -0.84
C SER A 191 4.79 -1.16 0.25
N LEU A 192 5.27 -0.81 1.45
CA LEU A 192 5.05 -1.52 2.70
C LEU A 192 4.52 -0.54 3.73
N THR A 193 3.32 -0.79 4.25
CA THR A 193 2.69 0.08 5.26
C THR A 193 2.21 -0.73 6.45
N GLU A 194 2.38 -0.22 7.66
CA GLU A 194 1.81 -0.81 8.86
C GLU A 194 0.40 -0.24 9.09
N GLN A 195 -0.59 -1.11 9.24
CA GLN A 195 -1.96 -0.74 9.57
C GLN A 195 -2.42 -1.54 10.77
N THR A 196 -3.23 -0.92 11.64
CA THR A 196 -3.87 -1.61 12.77
C THR A 196 -5.36 -1.66 12.49
N ASP A 197 -5.96 -2.85 12.50
CA ASP A 197 -7.40 -2.99 12.30
C ASP A 197 -8.19 -2.56 13.56
N GLU A 198 -9.52 -2.49 13.44
CA GLU A 198 -10.41 -2.12 14.55
C GLU A 198 -10.32 -3.07 15.77
N LYS A 199 -9.75 -4.26 15.58
CA LYS A 199 -9.56 -5.26 16.65
C LYS A 199 -8.17 -5.15 17.30
N GLY A 200 -7.35 -4.20 16.87
CA GLY A 200 -5.99 -4.00 17.39
C GLY A 200 -4.96 -4.95 16.78
N VAL A 201 -5.28 -5.64 15.67
CA VAL A 201 -4.32 -6.53 15.00
C VAL A 201 -3.41 -5.70 14.10
N HIS A 202 -2.11 -5.75 14.38
CA HIS A 202 -1.08 -5.12 13.56
C HIS A 202 -0.85 -5.94 12.29
N THR A 203 -0.96 -5.27 11.14
CA THR A 203 -0.83 -5.89 9.81
C THR A 203 0.12 -5.06 8.95
N GLN A 204 1.15 -5.71 8.43
CA GLN A 204 1.99 -5.18 7.38
C GLN A 204 1.29 -5.40 6.03
N VAL A 205 0.90 -4.32 5.37
CA VAL A 205 0.26 -4.31 4.05
C VAL A 205 1.33 -4.09 2.98
N VAL A 206 1.61 -5.14 2.22
CA VAL A 206 2.51 -5.12 1.05
C VAL A 206 1.68 -4.85 -0.19
N THR A 207 2.06 -3.85 -0.97
CA THR A 207 1.45 -3.58 -2.28
C THR A 207 2.39 -4.03 -3.40
N LEU A 208 1.86 -4.81 -4.35
CA LEU A 208 2.53 -5.15 -5.59
C LEU A 208 1.79 -4.54 -6.78
N LEU A 209 2.51 -4.01 -7.76
CA LEU A 209 2.00 -3.74 -9.09
C LEU A 209 2.05 -5.02 -9.92
N ALA A 210 0.90 -5.52 -10.35
CA ALA A 210 0.79 -6.60 -11.32
C ALA A 210 0.55 -6.02 -12.72
N GLU A 211 1.36 -6.42 -13.70
CA GLU A 211 1.27 -5.99 -15.10
C GLU A 211 1.17 -7.21 -16.01
N ASN A 212 0.22 -7.19 -16.95
CA ASN A 212 0.14 -8.18 -18.02
C ASN A 212 0.77 -7.64 -19.31
N PRO A 213 2.05 -7.96 -19.60
CA PRO A 213 2.70 -7.53 -20.83
C PRO A 213 2.25 -8.34 -22.07
N GLY A 214 1.39 -9.35 -21.88
CA GLY A 214 0.91 -10.22 -22.94
C GLY A 214 -0.12 -9.55 -23.84
N THR A 215 -0.54 -10.31 -24.85
CA THR A 215 -1.54 -9.88 -25.85
C THR A 215 -2.94 -10.43 -25.58
N ALA A 216 -3.10 -11.28 -24.56
CA ALA A 216 -4.37 -11.87 -24.16
C ALA A 216 -4.61 -11.63 -22.67
N SER A 217 -5.88 -11.71 -22.26
CA SER A 217 -6.24 -11.62 -20.85
C SER A 217 -5.67 -12.81 -20.07
N GLU A 218 -5.10 -12.51 -18.91
CA GLU A 218 -4.42 -13.48 -18.07
C GLU A 218 -4.92 -13.36 -16.62
N THR A 219 -5.07 -14.50 -15.94
CA THR A 219 -5.44 -14.51 -14.51
C THR A 219 -4.19 -14.44 -13.66
N VAL A 220 -4.15 -13.50 -12.71
CA VAL A 220 -3.07 -13.37 -11.73
C VAL A 220 -2.93 -14.68 -10.95
N SER A 221 -1.78 -15.33 -11.12
CA SER A 221 -1.45 -16.59 -10.44
C SER A 221 -1.55 -16.45 -8.92
N GLY A 222 -2.06 -17.48 -8.26
CA GLY A 222 -2.11 -17.54 -6.80
C GLY A 222 -0.73 -17.88 -6.22
N PHE A 223 -0.21 -17.01 -5.37
CA PHE A 223 0.92 -17.28 -4.49
C PHE A 223 0.66 -16.64 -3.12
N ARG A 224 1.46 -17.00 -2.13
CA ARG A 224 1.45 -16.39 -0.79
C ARG A 224 2.73 -15.56 -0.62
N LEU A 225 2.63 -14.44 0.07
CA LEU A 225 3.80 -13.67 0.49
C LEU A 225 3.90 -13.72 2.01
N ASP A 226 5.00 -14.26 2.51
CA ASP A 226 5.28 -14.32 3.94
C ASP A 226 6.33 -13.28 4.31
N GLY A 227 6.18 -12.64 5.47
CA GLY A 227 7.15 -11.70 5.99
C GLY A 227 8.18 -12.40 6.87
N LYS A 228 9.46 -12.07 6.73
CA LYS A 228 10.53 -12.55 7.61
C LYS A 228 11.07 -11.41 8.47
N ALA A 229 11.23 -11.66 9.76
CA ALA A 229 11.93 -10.78 10.69
C ALA A 229 12.80 -11.62 11.63
N GLY A 230 14.13 -11.58 11.45
CA GLY A 230 15.03 -12.52 12.11
C GLY A 230 14.72 -13.96 11.71
N ASP A 231 14.55 -14.83 12.71
CA ASP A 231 14.22 -16.25 12.51
C ASP A 231 12.70 -16.51 12.42
N GLN A 232 11.87 -15.48 12.57
CA GLN A 232 10.41 -15.61 12.54
C GLN A 232 9.84 -15.36 11.16
N ILE A 233 8.87 -16.18 10.77
CA ILE A 233 8.05 -16.03 9.58
C ILE A 233 6.62 -15.71 9.96
N TYR A 234 6.07 -14.72 9.29
CA TYR A 234 4.70 -14.26 9.42
C TYR A 234 3.97 -14.60 8.13
N ALA A 235 3.05 -15.57 8.20
CA ALA A 235 2.32 -16.03 7.02
C ALA A 235 1.38 -14.94 6.53
N GLY A 236 1.51 -14.54 5.26
CA GLY A 236 0.62 -13.55 4.68
C GLY A 236 -0.55 -14.16 3.92
N LYS A 237 -1.46 -13.30 3.47
CA LYS A 237 -2.57 -13.67 2.59
C LYS A 237 -2.87 -12.53 1.64
N ARG A 238 -3.34 -12.83 0.42
CA ARG A 238 -3.82 -11.81 -0.50
C ARG A 238 -5.08 -11.14 0.08
N ALA A 239 -5.20 -9.82 -0.07
CA ALA A 239 -6.38 -9.07 0.36
C ALA A 239 -7.59 -9.37 -0.53
N ASP A 240 -7.39 -9.46 -1.85
CA ASP A 240 -8.43 -9.81 -2.81
C ASP A 240 -8.85 -11.29 -2.70
N ALA A 241 -10.11 -11.53 -2.32
CA ALA A 241 -10.70 -12.87 -2.26
C ALA A 241 -11.03 -13.46 -3.64
N ASN A 242 -11.28 -12.61 -4.64
CA ASN A 242 -11.67 -13.05 -5.99
C ASN A 242 -10.44 -13.24 -6.91
N PRO A 243 -10.51 -14.13 -7.91
CA PRO A 243 -9.53 -14.17 -8.99
C PRO A 243 -9.42 -12.80 -9.68
N ILE A 244 -8.18 -12.37 -9.93
CA ILE A 244 -7.90 -11.10 -10.60
C ILE A 244 -7.52 -11.43 -12.05
N VAL A 245 -8.27 -10.88 -13.00
CA VAL A 245 -7.98 -11.02 -14.44
C VAL A 245 -7.51 -9.68 -14.96
N LEU A 246 -6.38 -9.68 -15.68
CA LEU A 246 -5.80 -8.50 -16.32
C LEU A 246 -5.92 -8.65 -17.83
N ALA A 247 -6.50 -7.68 -18.54
CA ALA A 247 -6.47 -7.68 -20.00
C ALA A 247 -5.02 -7.43 -20.50
N ALA A 248 -4.83 -7.53 -21.81
CA ALA A 248 -3.55 -7.25 -22.44
C ALA A 248 -3.11 -5.79 -22.17
N GLY A 249 -1.91 -5.61 -21.60
CA GLY A 249 -1.37 -4.30 -21.23
C GLY A 249 -1.92 -3.71 -19.93
N ASP A 250 -2.89 -4.37 -19.28
CA ASP A 250 -3.48 -3.87 -18.05
C ASP A 250 -2.51 -3.97 -16.87
N ARG A 251 -2.71 -3.04 -15.93
CA ARG A 251 -1.97 -2.95 -14.67
C ARG A 251 -2.94 -2.84 -13.51
N LYS A 252 -2.64 -3.50 -12.40
CA LYS A 252 -3.43 -3.40 -11.16
C LYS A 252 -2.55 -3.56 -9.93
N TYR A 253 -2.84 -2.78 -8.89
CA TYR A 253 -2.29 -3.05 -7.57
C TYR A 253 -2.98 -4.23 -6.91
N ILE A 254 -2.17 -5.10 -6.32
CA ILE A 254 -2.61 -6.23 -5.51
C ILE A 254 -1.97 -6.13 -4.14
N GLN A 255 -2.73 -6.44 -3.09
CA GLN A 255 -2.27 -6.31 -1.72
C GLN A 255 -2.11 -7.67 -1.06
N TYR A 256 -1.07 -7.77 -0.24
CA TYR A 256 -0.83 -8.88 0.67
C TYR A 256 -0.80 -8.37 2.11
N LEU A 257 -1.45 -9.11 2.99
CA LEU A 257 -1.69 -8.80 4.38
C LEU A 257 -0.87 -9.77 5.21
N ILE A 258 0.12 -9.25 5.93
CA ILE A 258 1.00 -10.03 6.79
C ILE A 258 0.73 -9.59 8.23
N PRO A 259 -0.08 -10.34 9.00
CA PRO A 259 -0.29 -10.05 10.41
C PRO A 259 1.01 -10.22 11.17
N THR A 260 1.39 -9.23 11.97
CA THR A 260 2.60 -9.23 12.79
C THR A 260 2.29 -8.78 14.22
N ASP A 261 3.25 -8.94 15.13
CA ASP A 261 3.21 -8.23 16.41
C ASP A 261 3.57 -6.75 16.23
N LYS A 262 3.18 -5.93 17.21
CA LYS A 262 3.44 -4.49 17.21
C LYS A 262 4.95 -4.19 17.13
N GLY A 263 5.35 -3.32 16.21
CA GLY A 263 6.73 -2.85 16.08
C GLY A 263 7.70 -3.83 15.40
N ILE A 264 7.21 -4.96 14.88
CA ILE A 264 8.01 -5.87 14.07
C ILE A 264 8.30 -5.22 12.71
N LYS A 265 9.60 -5.11 12.39
CA LYS A 265 10.07 -4.66 11.08
C LYS A 265 10.47 -5.86 10.23
N LEU A 266 9.81 -6.02 9.09
CA LEU A 266 10.15 -7.07 8.13
C LEU A 266 11.49 -6.76 7.47
N GLN A 267 12.34 -7.79 7.34
CA GLN A 267 13.64 -7.74 6.69
C GLN A 267 13.57 -8.23 5.25
N SER A 268 12.70 -9.21 4.98
CA SER A 268 12.48 -9.72 3.63
C SER A 268 11.06 -10.28 3.48
N LEU A 269 10.58 -10.37 2.25
CA LEU A 269 9.39 -11.12 1.88
C LEU A 269 9.80 -12.43 1.20
N LEU A 270 9.06 -13.50 1.48
CA LEU A 270 9.24 -14.81 0.88
C LEU A 270 8.01 -15.14 0.05
N MET A 271 8.21 -15.32 -1.25
CA MET A 271 7.15 -15.77 -2.14
C MET A 271 7.02 -17.29 -2.08
N MET A 272 5.83 -17.73 -1.68
CA MET A 272 5.50 -19.12 -1.39
C MET A 272 4.47 -19.62 -2.40
N THR A 273 4.69 -20.83 -2.92
CA THR A 273 3.71 -21.58 -3.73
C THR A 273 3.39 -22.88 -3.03
N THR A 274 2.16 -23.37 -3.16
CA THR A 274 1.75 -24.66 -2.59
C THR A 274 1.66 -25.71 -3.71
N GLU A 275 2.37 -26.82 -3.55
CA GLU A 275 2.25 -27.99 -4.43
C GLU A 275 1.19 -28.95 -3.87
N THR A 276 0.31 -29.44 -4.74
CA THR A 276 -0.81 -30.32 -4.34
C THR A 276 -0.41 -31.78 -4.35
N PHE A 277 -0.80 -32.52 -3.31
CA PHE A 277 -0.59 -33.95 -3.16
C PHE A 277 -1.92 -34.66 -2.81
N ALA A 278 -2.30 -35.64 -3.61
CA ALA A 278 -3.44 -36.50 -3.31
C ALA A 278 -2.93 -37.83 -2.77
N ALA A 279 -3.21 -38.15 -1.50
CA ALA A 279 -2.94 -39.49 -0.99
C ALA A 279 -3.78 -40.53 -1.74
N SER A 280 -3.20 -41.67 -2.10
CA SER A 280 -3.99 -42.78 -2.62
C SER A 280 -4.91 -43.30 -1.52
N THR A 281 -6.21 -43.41 -1.81
CA THR A 281 -7.19 -44.00 -0.89
C THR A 281 -7.01 -45.52 -0.87
N GLY A 282 -5.98 -45.98 -0.18
CA GLY A 282 -5.59 -47.38 -0.05
C GLY A 282 -5.36 -47.78 1.40
N THR A 283 -6.43 -48.21 2.06
CA THR A 283 -6.46 -49.10 3.24
C THR A 283 -5.74 -48.63 4.52
N ALA A 284 -6.31 -47.63 5.21
CA ALA A 284 -6.22 -47.59 6.67
C ALA A 284 -7.18 -48.63 7.26
N GLY A 285 -6.71 -49.41 8.22
CA GLY A 285 -7.32 -50.65 8.71
C GLY A 285 -8.80 -50.57 9.10
N ALA A 286 -9.49 -51.67 8.79
CA ALA A 286 -10.81 -51.99 9.35
C ALA A 286 -10.75 -51.95 10.89
N GLY A 287 -11.41 -50.96 11.49
CA GLY A 287 -11.42 -50.81 12.94
C GLY A 287 -12.16 -49.58 13.47
N ALA A 288 -13.30 -49.20 12.89
CA ALA A 288 -14.26 -48.32 13.57
C ALA A 288 -15.67 -48.55 13.00
N VAL A 289 -16.44 -49.36 13.72
CA VAL A 289 -17.86 -49.61 13.48
C VAL A 289 -18.67 -48.45 14.07
N GLY A 290 -19.54 -47.85 13.25
CA GLY A 290 -20.84 -47.31 13.66
C GLY A 290 -20.88 -45.95 14.34
N GLY A 291 -21.54 -44.97 13.71
CA GLY A 291 -21.95 -43.75 14.42
C GLY A 291 -22.47 -42.61 13.54
N SER A 292 -23.75 -42.69 13.19
CA SER A 292 -24.69 -41.58 12.97
C SER A 292 -24.43 -40.54 11.87
N ALA A 293 -25.41 -40.44 10.97
CA ALA A 293 -25.66 -39.27 10.15
C ALA A 293 -25.87 -38.03 11.02
N GLY A 294 -25.10 -36.98 10.74
CA GLY A 294 -25.22 -35.66 11.36
C GLY A 294 -24.62 -34.60 10.44
N THR A 295 -25.49 -33.75 9.90
CA THR A 295 -25.14 -32.54 9.15
C THR A 295 -24.25 -31.62 9.97
N ALA A 296 -22.97 -31.53 9.62
CA ALA A 296 -22.03 -30.55 10.17
C ALA A 296 -21.30 -29.84 9.02
N ALA A 297 -21.15 -28.54 9.19
CA ALA A 297 -20.68 -27.57 8.21
C ALA A 297 -19.39 -27.99 7.50
N ALA A 298 -19.35 -27.72 6.19
CA ALA A 298 -18.18 -27.88 5.33
C ALA A 298 -16.99 -27.10 5.90
N THR A 299 -16.10 -27.82 6.57
CA THR A 299 -14.72 -27.37 6.78
C THR A 299 -14.03 -27.58 5.42
N PRO A 300 -13.37 -26.57 4.84
CA PRO A 300 -12.76 -26.72 3.53
C PRO A 300 -11.73 -27.85 3.59
N SER A 301 -11.94 -28.87 2.76
CA SER A 301 -11.02 -29.99 2.62
C SER A 301 -9.66 -29.44 2.17
N SER A 302 -8.71 -29.36 3.09
CA SER A 302 -7.32 -29.12 2.72
C SER A 302 -6.84 -30.34 1.94
N THR A 303 -6.84 -30.24 0.61
CA THR A 303 -6.05 -31.17 -0.21
C THR A 303 -4.64 -31.17 0.37
N PRO A 304 -4.09 -32.32 0.80
CA PRO A 304 -2.76 -32.34 1.39
C PRO A 304 -1.77 -31.73 0.39
N GLY A 305 -0.86 -30.88 0.86
CA GLY A 305 0.09 -30.20 0.01
C GLY A 305 1.28 -29.74 0.82
N PHE A 306 2.29 -29.20 0.16
CA PHE A 306 3.46 -28.64 0.81
C PHE A 306 3.84 -27.30 0.20
N ASP A 307 4.28 -26.39 1.05
CA ASP A 307 4.71 -25.06 0.63
C ASP A 307 6.17 -25.09 0.17
N VAL A 308 6.47 -24.28 -0.84
CA VAL A 308 7.80 -24.11 -1.42
C VAL A 308 8.08 -22.62 -1.53
N GLY A 309 9.18 -22.17 -0.93
CA GLY A 309 9.72 -20.82 -1.14
C GLY A 309 10.37 -20.73 -2.52
N ARG A 310 9.94 -19.75 -3.32
CA ARG A 310 10.35 -19.56 -4.71
C ARG A 310 11.23 -18.34 -4.92
N LEU A 311 11.06 -17.31 -4.10
CA LEU A 311 11.78 -16.04 -4.23
C LEU A 311 11.89 -15.36 -2.87
N LYS A 312 13.01 -14.70 -2.63
CA LYS A 312 13.19 -13.76 -1.52
C LYS A 312 13.28 -12.35 -2.08
N ILE A 313 12.52 -11.44 -1.51
CA ILE A 313 12.55 -10.02 -1.84
C ILE A 313 13.05 -9.29 -0.60
N GLU A 314 14.23 -8.66 -0.69
CA GLU A 314 14.78 -7.89 0.42
C GLU A 314 13.92 -6.65 0.66
N VAL A 315 13.52 -6.42 1.91
CA VAL A 315 12.80 -5.20 2.29
C VAL A 315 13.85 -4.14 2.57
N ALA A 316 13.90 -3.12 1.71
CA ALA A 316 14.84 -2.04 1.88
C ALA A 316 14.46 -1.17 3.11
N ALA A 317 15.43 -0.56 3.78
CA ALA A 317 15.17 0.24 4.99
C ALA A 317 14.25 1.46 4.73
N ASP A 318 14.21 1.91 3.48
CA ASP A 318 13.38 2.96 2.89
C ASP A 318 12.04 2.45 2.30
N ALA A 319 11.79 1.13 2.30
CA ALA A 319 10.49 0.57 1.91
C ALA A 319 9.36 1.07 2.83
N VAL A 320 9.71 1.49 4.05
CA VAL A 320 8.89 2.38 4.88
C VAL A 320 9.21 3.81 4.47
N ALA A 321 8.30 4.44 3.71
CA ALA A 321 8.50 5.79 3.19
C ALA A 321 8.72 6.79 4.34
N LEU A 322 9.99 7.19 4.53
CA LEU A 322 10.38 8.32 5.34
C LEU A 322 10.06 9.62 4.59
N PRO A 323 9.83 10.75 5.29
CA PRO A 323 9.53 12.02 4.60
C PRO A 323 10.56 12.38 3.52
N ASN A 324 11.84 12.11 3.77
CA ASN A 324 12.96 12.45 2.90
C ASN A 324 13.07 11.62 1.61
N THR A 325 12.29 10.54 1.47
CA THR A 325 12.22 9.76 0.23
C THR A 325 11.06 10.19 -0.66
N LEU A 326 10.14 11.02 -0.14
CA LEU A 326 9.02 11.57 -0.90
C LEU A 326 9.45 12.78 -1.74
N PRO A 327 8.82 13.01 -2.91
CA PRO A 327 9.13 14.16 -3.74
C PRO A 327 8.82 15.47 -3.00
N ALA A 328 9.74 16.43 -3.07
CA ALA A 328 9.51 17.77 -2.53
C ALA A 328 8.34 18.45 -3.23
N TYR A 329 7.48 19.11 -2.46
CA TYR A 329 6.26 19.74 -2.95
C TYR A 329 6.16 21.21 -2.54
N ALA A 330 5.82 22.03 -3.54
CA ALA A 330 5.56 23.45 -3.36
C ALA A 330 4.05 23.67 -3.12
N ILE A 331 3.71 24.26 -1.98
CA ILE A 331 2.33 24.61 -1.61
C ILE A 331 1.66 25.44 -2.71
N GLY A 332 0.41 25.09 -3.02
CA GLY A 332 -0.40 25.69 -4.08
C GLY A 332 -0.28 25.01 -5.45
N THR A 333 0.67 24.10 -5.64
CA THR A 333 0.83 23.40 -6.92
C THR A 333 -0.05 22.14 -7.02
N PRO A 334 -0.39 21.63 -8.21
CA PRO A 334 -1.11 20.37 -8.36
C PRO A 334 -0.32 19.18 -7.78
N ILE A 335 -0.98 18.34 -6.99
CA ILE A 335 -0.42 17.07 -6.50
C ILE A 335 -0.45 16.06 -7.64
N ALA A 336 0.67 15.36 -7.85
CA ALA A 336 0.74 14.22 -8.77
C ALA A 336 0.15 12.97 -8.10
N PHE A 337 -0.84 12.36 -8.75
CA PHE A 337 -1.46 11.13 -8.30
C PHE A 337 -0.96 9.94 -9.10
N ASP A 338 -1.03 8.77 -8.48
CA ASP A 338 -0.85 7.51 -9.15
C ASP A 338 -1.84 7.39 -10.32
N PRO A 339 -1.39 7.12 -11.56
CA PRO A 339 -2.28 7.03 -12.72
C PRO A 339 -3.30 5.88 -12.64
N LEU A 340 -3.07 4.88 -11.77
CA LEU A 340 -4.00 3.76 -11.54
C LEU A 340 -5.01 4.05 -10.42
N ASN A 341 -4.95 5.22 -9.78
CA ASN A 341 -5.92 5.59 -8.77
C ASN A 341 -7.34 5.65 -9.37
N ARG A 342 -8.33 5.17 -8.62
CA ARG A 342 -9.75 5.17 -9.03
C ARG A 342 -10.62 6.05 -8.14
N LEU A 343 -10.04 6.64 -7.11
CA LEU A 343 -10.73 7.50 -6.16
C LEU A 343 -10.95 8.91 -6.70
N LEU A 344 -10.02 9.40 -7.52
CA LEU A 344 -10.10 10.71 -8.14
C LEU A 344 -10.43 10.55 -9.61
N ASP A 345 -11.44 11.30 -10.06
CA ASP A 345 -11.67 11.47 -11.48
C ASP A 345 -10.47 12.18 -12.12
N SER A 346 -10.11 11.82 -13.35
CA SER A 346 -8.96 12.41 -14.06
C SER A 346 -9.10 13.91 -14.31
N SER A 347 -10.33 14.44 -14.24
CA SER A 347 -10.62 15.87 -14.32
C SER A 347 -10.58 16.60 -12.96
N THR A 348 -10.39 15.88 -11.85
CA THR A 348 -10.28 16.49 -10.52
C THR A 348 -8.82 16.75 -10.17
N GLN A 349 -8.48 18.01 -9.93
CA GLN A 349 -7.16 18.42 -9.46
C GLN A 349 -7.18 18.67 -7.96
N VAL A 350 -6.19 18.14 -7.24
CA VAL A 350 -5.99 18.40 -5.81
C VAL A 350 -4.69 19.17 -5.60
N SER A 351 -4.73 20.18 -4.73
CA SER A 351 -3.56 20.96 -4.30
C SER A 351 -3.62 21.17 -2.80
N LEU A 352 -2.49 21.07 -2.11
CA LEU A 352 -2.36 21.52 -0.73
C LEU A 352 -2.14 23.03 -0.75
N MET A 353 -3.04 23.78 -0.11
CA MET A 353 -3.05 25.24 -0.12
C MET A 353 -2.50 25.84 1.17
N GLU A 354 -2.72 25.16 2.30
CA GLU A 354 -2.15 25.57 3.58
C GLU A 354 -1.73 24.36 4.41
N LEU A 355 -0.63 24.51 5.15
CA LEU A 355 -0.17 23.56 6.16
C LEU A 355 0.39 24.33 7.36
N HIS A 356 -0.33 24.33 8.47
CA HIS A 356 0.10 25.02 9.69
C HIS A 356 0.12 24.07 10.87
N MET A 357 0.98 24.40 11.84
CA MET A 357 1.07 23.72 13.11
C MET A 357 0.62 24.65 14.22
N HIS A 358 -0.31 24.17 15.04
CA HIS A 358 -0.91 24.90 16.13
C HIS A 358 -0.47 24.30 17.46
N GLU A 359 -0.09 25.16 18.40
CA GLU A 359 0.20 24.75 19.76
C GLU A 359 -1.10 24.65 20.57
N ASN A 360 -1.34 23.50 21.19
CA ASN A 360 -2.41 23.32 22.16
C ASN A 360 -1.81 23.38 23.57
N THR A 361 -1.80 24.59 24.14
CA THR A 361 -1.23 24.83 25.48
C THR A 361 -1.85 23.88 26.52
N GLY A 362 -1.00 23.22 27.30
CA GLY A 362 -1.40 22.29 28.36
C GLY A 362 -1.81 20.88 27.90
N SER A 363 -1.84 20.58 26.60
CA SER A 363 -2.37 19.30 26.08
C SER A 363 -1.31 18.25 25.75
N GLY A 364 -0.02 18.61 25.75
CA GLY A 364 1.10 17.67 25.48
C GLY A 364 1.27 17.26 24.01
N PHE A 365 0.44 17.79 23.10
CA PHE A 365 0.49 17.56 21.66
C PHE A 365 0.29 18.88 20.89
N LYS A 366 0.65 18.88 19.61
CA LYS A 366 0.36 19.95 18.64
C LYS A 366 -0.66 19.45 17.62
N SER A 367 -1.48 20.35 17.09
CA SER A 367 -2.40 20.05 16.00
C SER A 367 -1.80 20.57 14.70
N VAL A 368 -1.56 19.72 13.72
CA VAL A 368 -1.23 20.16 12.35
C VAL A 368 -2.52 20.20 11.55
N VAL A 369 -2.77 21.29 10.82
CA VAL A 369 -3.93 21.41 9.93
C VAL A 369 -3.46 21.62 8.50
N ALA A 370 -3.96 20.77 7.60
CA ALA A 370 -3.73 20.84 6.17
C ALA A 370 -5.03 21.19 5.44
N LYS A 371 -5.02 22.19 4.56
CA LYS A 371 -6.16 22.54 3.71
C LYS A 371 -5.87 22.19 2.26
N PHE A 372 -6.73 21.38 1.67
CA PHE A 372 -6.63 20.98 0.26
C PHE A 372 -7.71 21.67 -0.55
N ARG A 373 -7.33 22.20 -1.72
CA ARG A 373 -8.23 22.62 -2.78
C ARG A 373 -8.49 21.45 -3.71
N LEU A 374 -9.75 21.11 -3.93
CA LEU A 374 -10.20 20.14 -4.92
C LEU A 374 -10.93 20.90 -6.02
N GLN A 375 -10.38 20.92 -7.23
CA GLN A 375 -10.92 21.64 -8.38
C GLN A 375 -11.44 20.65 -9.41
N ASN A 376 -12.70 20.82 -9.81
CA ASN A 376 -13.26 20.12 -10.96
C ASN A 376 -12.93 20.89 -12.25
N LYS A 377 -12.13 20.30 -13.14
CA LYS A 377 -11.74 20.91 -14.43
C LYS A 377 -12.58 20.44 -15.62
N SER A 378 -13.63 19.67 -15.36
CA SER A 378 -14.56 19.24 -16.40
C SER A 378 -15.75 20.18 -16.51
N ASP A 379 -16.49 20.02 -17.61
CA ASP A 379 -17.78 20.65 -17.83
C ASP A 379 -18.94 19.87 -17.19
N GLN A 380 -18.65 18.83 -16.42
CA GLN A 380 -19.65 17.95 -15.78
C GLN A 380 -19.50 18.00 -14.27
N THR A 381 -20.58 17.69 -13.54
CA THR A 381 -20.49 17.53 -12.09
C THR A 381 -19.74 16.24 -11.77
N VAL A 382 -18.78 16.30 -10.84
CA VAL A 382 -18.03 15.13 -10.36
C VAL A 382 -18.30 14.92 -8.87
N THR A 383 -18.25 13.68 -8.39
CA THR A 383 -18.40 13.40 -6.95
C THR A 383 -17.23 14.02 -6.18
N LEU A 384 -17.51 14.63 -5.01
CA LEU A 384 -16.45 15.15 -4.15
C LEU A 384 -15.63 13.98 -3.61
N PRO A 385 -14.34 13.86 -3.96
CA PRO A 385 -13.51 12.76 -3.50
C PRO A 385 -13.35 12.75 -1.98
N ALA A 386 -13.30 11.55 -1.42
CA ALA A 386 -13.13 11.31 0.01
C ALA A 386 -11.89 10.43 0.26
N PHE A 387 -10.70 11.01 0.06
CA PHE A 387 -9.45 10.36 0.43
C PHE A 387 -9.18 10.46 1.93
N GLN A 388 -8.35 9.57 2.45
CA GLN A 388 -7.75 9.70 3.77
C GLN A 388 -6.37 10.37 3.64
N THR A 389 -5.84 10.86 4.75
CA THR A 389 -4.49 11.43 4.78
C THR A 389 -3.71 10.87 5.96
N GLU A 390 -2.40 10.79 5.78
CA GLU A 390 -1.44 10.39 6.79
C GLU A 390 -0.27 11.37 6.75
N LEU A 391 0.07 11.92 7.92
CA LEU A 391 1.23 12.80 8.10
C LEU A 391 2.39 11.96 8.65
N VAL A 392 3.52 11.99 7.98
CA VAL A 392 4.76 11.33 8.41
C VAL A 392 5.67 12.38 9.03
N GLY A 393 5.98 12.20 10.32
CA GLY A 393 6.89 13.08 11.06
C GLY A 393 8.35 12.86 10.68
N SER A 394 9.20 13.77 11.15
CA SER A 394 10.66 13.73 10.90
C SER A 394 11.35 12.47 11.46
N ASP A 395 10.74 11.83 12.45
CA ASP A 395 11.16 10.56 13.07
C ASP A 395 10.69 9.31 12.30
N GLY A 396 9.91 9.49 11.22
CA GLY A 396 9.28 8.41 10.47
C GLY A 396 7.99 7.87 11.07
N SER A 397 7.54 8.41 12.21
CA SER A 397 6.26 8.07 12.81
C SER A 397 5.11 8.59 11.95
N SER A 398 4.00 7.86 11.93
CA SER A 398 2.84 8.20 11.11
C SER A 398 1.61 8.57 11.93
N TYR A 399 0.95 9.64 11.51
CA TYR A 399 -0.19 10.25 12.19
C TYR A 399 -1.38 10.30 11.24
N ALA A 400 -2.45 9.58 11.57
CA ALA A 400 -3.66 9.56 10.77
C ALA A 400 -4.35 10.94 10.79
N GLY A 401 -4.79 11.39 9.62
CA GLY A 401 -5.52 12.64 9.45
C GLY A 401 -7.02 12.46 9.63
N SER A 402 -7.62 13.36 10.42
CA SER A 402 -9.07 13.47 10.55
C SER A 402 -9.60 14.52 9.58
N ARG A 403 -10.38 14.08 8.59
CA ARG A 403 -11.06 14.96 7.64
C ARG A 403 -12.18 15.73 8.34
N GLN A 404 -12.22 17.04 8.11
CA GLN A 404 -13.39 17.85 8.47
C GLN A 404 -14.62 17.39 7.68
N THR A 405 -15.78 17.33 8.33
CA THR A 405 -17.03 16.96 7.67
C THR A 405 -17.36 17.98 6.57
N ALA A 406 -17.41 17.51 5.32
CA ALA A 406 -17.84 18.30 4.19
C ALA A 406 -19.36 18.18 4.01
N THR A 407 -20.03 19.30 3.78
CA THR A 407 -21.47 19.32 3.48
C THR A 407 -21.80 19.01 2.01
N ALA A 408 -20.87 19.33 1.10
CA ALA A 408 -21.04 19.08 -0.32
C ALA A 408 -20.75 17.61 -0.68
N ALA A 409 -21.64 16.97 -1.43
CA ALA A 409 -21.41 15.62 -1.95
C ALA A 409 -20.74 15.62 -3.35
N ASN A 410 -20.85 16.73 -4.08
CA ASN A 410 -20.40 16.87 -5.46
C ASN A 410 -19.67 18.20 -5.70
N LEU A 411 -18.75 18.19 -6.65
CA LEU A 411 -18.06 19.36 -7.20
C LEU A 411 -18.72 19.77 -8.52
N MET A 412 -19.23 20.99 -8.57
CA MET A 412 -19.78 21.58 -9.80
C MET A 412 -18.68 21.86 -10.83
N PRO A 413 -19.01 21.93 -12.13
CA PRO A 413 -18.05 22.27 -13.19
C PRO A 413 -17.27 23.55 -12.89
N ASN A 414 -15.95 23.52 -13.11
CA ASN A 414 -15.03 24.65 -12.94
C ASN A 414 -14.95 25.26 -11.54
N LEU A 415 -15.65 24.69 -10.54
CA LEU A 415 -15.55 25.13 -9.15
C LEU A 415 -14.53 24.32 -8.37
N SER A 416 -13.96 24.98 -7.37
CA SER A 416 -13.11 24.40 -6.35
C SER A 416 -13.85 24.28 -5.03
N TYR A 417 -13.42 23.34 -4.19
CA TYR A 417 -13.90 23.18 -2.83
C TYR A 417 -12.72 22.98 -1.89
N VAL A 418 -12.80 23.54 -0.68
CA VAL A 418 -11.76 23.40 0.34
C VAL A 418 -12.13 22.31 1.33
N VAL A 419 -11.20 21.41 1.60
CA VAL A 419 -11.33 20.40 2.66
C VAL A 419 -10.14 20.50 3.60
N SER A 420 -10.41 20.40 4.89
CA SER A 420 -9.38 20.46 5.93
C SER A 420 -9.14 19.08 6.52
N TYR A 421 -7.89 18.75 6.81
CA TYR A 421 -7.50 17.60 7.62
C TYR A 421 -6.72 18.09 8.84
N SER A 422 -6.95 17.44 9.97
CA SER A 422 -6.21 17.69 11.21
C SER A 422 -5.44 16.46 11.65
N PHE A 423 -4.23 16.66 12.15
CA PHE A 423 -3.33 15.62 12.64
C PHE A 423 -2.90 15.96 14.06
N MET A 424 -2.81 14.95 14.92
CA MET A 424 -2.20 15.10 16.24
C MET A 424 -0.75 14.64 16.16
N VAL A 425 0.17 15.53 16.52
CA VAL A 425 1.60 15.23 16.56
C VAL A 425 2.18 15.49 17.96
N PRO A 426 3.25 14.79 18.37
CA PRO A 426 3.92 15.05 19.63
C PRO A 426 4.40 16.51 19.72
N ALA A 427 4.46 17.05 20.94
CA ALA A 427 4.97 18.40 21.17
C ALA A 427 6.42 18.63 20.68
N SER A 428 7.19 17.54 20.53
CA SER A 428 8.56 17.56 20.01
C SER A 428 8.66 17.79 18.49
N GLU A 429 7.58 17.60 17.73
CA GLU A 429 7.57 17.83 16.28
C GLU A 429 7.69 19.33 15.97
N LYS A 430 8.51 19.67 14.98
CA LYS A 430 8.85 21.05 14.59
C LYS A 430 8.23 21.46 13.25
N GLY A 431 7.88 20.50 12.40
CA GLY A 431 7.22 20.75 11.12
C GLY A 431 8.13 21.19 9.98
N GLU A 432 9.45 21.11 10.15
CA GLU A 432 10.44 21.50 9.14
C GLU A 432 10.48 20.54 7.95
N GLN A 433 10.17 19.26 8.18
CA GLN A 433 10.21 18.20 7.19
C GLN A 433 9.09 17.19 7.44
N LEU A 434 7.93 17.43 6.85
CA LEU A 434 6.76 16.56 6.99
C LEU A 434 6.47 15.84 5.67
N GLY A 435 6.22 14.54 5.74
CA GLY A 435 5.65 13.77 4.65
C GLY A 435 4.13 13.80 4.74
N ILE A 436 3.43 13.93 3.61
CA ILE A 436 1.98 13.78 3.53
C ILE A 436 1.69 12.69 2.52
N LYS A 437 0.91 11.70 2.92
CA LYS A 437 0.35 10.66 2.04
C LYS A 437 -1.14 10.85 1.92
N LEU A 438 -1.65 10.74 0.70
CA LEU A 438 -3.08 10.67 0.40
C LEU A 438 -3.40 9.20 0.13
N LEU A 439 -4.44 8.73 0.80
CA LEU A 439 -4.78 7.31 0.87
C LEU A 439 -6.17 7.06 0.27
N ASP A 440 -6.32 5.97 -0.46
CA ASP A 440 -7.59 5.41 -0.89
C ASP A 440 -8.00 4.25 0.01
N ASN A 441 -9.03 4.49 0.81
CA ASN A 441 -9.64 3.53 1.72
C ASN A 441 -11.02 3.04 1.23
N LEU A 442 -11.48 3.48 0.05
CA LEU A 442 -12.80 3.15 -0.49
C LEU A 442 -12.68 2.06 -1.55
N THR A 443 -11.81 2.25 -2.55
CA THR A 443 -11.68 1.27 -3.64
C THR A 443 -10.79 0.10 -3.28
N SER A 444 -9.95 0.28 -2.25
CA SER A 444 -9.02 -0.73 -1.72
C SER A 444 -9.49 -1.34 -0.38
N ALA A 445 -10.72 -1.03 0.05
CA ALA A 445 -11.25 -1.49 1.34
C ALA A 445 -11.10 -3.02 1.53
N PRO A 446 -10.77 -3.49 2.75
CA PRO A 446 -10.73 -2.73 4.00
C PRO A 446 -9.39 -2.04 4.32
N TYR A 447 -8.38 -2.15 3.45
CA TYR A 447 -7.05 -1.57 3.70
C TYR A 447 -6.81 -0.34 2.83
N SER A 448 -6.08 0.63 3.36
CA SER A 448 -5.76 1.84 2.59
C SER A 448 -4.57 1.62 1.64
N THR A 449 -4.62 2.18 0.44
CA THR A 449 -3.48 2.31 -0.48
C THR A 449 -3.03 3.77 -0.59
N THR A 450 -1.73 4.02 -0.70
CA THR A 450 -1.23 5.37 -1.01
C THR A 450 -1.46 5.68 -2.49
N ILE A 451 -2.18 6.76 -2.78
CA ILE A 451 -2.46 7.25 -4.14
C ILE A 451 -1.67 8.51 -4.50
N ALA A 452 -1.11 9.20 -3.52
CA ALA A 452 -0.10 10.23 -3.70
C ALA A 452 0.72 10.38 -2.41
N GLY A 453 1.96 10.83 -2.53
CA GLY A 453 2.84 11.12 -1.40
C GLY A 453 3.81 12.22 -1.76
N PHE A 454 4.04 13.15 -0.84
CA PHE A 454 4.96 14.26 -1.04
C PHE A 454 5.51 14.79 0.29
N GLN A 455 6.60 15.53 0.23
CA GLN A 455 7.23 16.17 1.38
C GLN A 455 7.07 17.69 1.30
N THR A 456 6.73 18.34 2.42
CA THR A 456 6.70 19.80 2.53
C THR A 456 6.99 20.24 3.97
N ALA A 457 7.02 21.55 4.22
CA ALA A 457 7.21 22.13 5.54
C ALA A 457 5.96 22.91 5.98
N VAL A 458 5.78 23.07 7.29
CA VAL A 458 4.73 23.97 7.80
C VAL A 458 5.05 25.40 7.36
N GLN A 459 4.00 26.12 6.97
CA GLN A 459 4.10 27.54 6.69
C GLN A 459 4.36 28.31 7.98
N ILE A 460 5.26 29.29 7.88
CA ILE A 460 5.55 30.21 8.97
C ILE A 460 4.65 31.42 8.78
N ASP A 461 3.84 31.72 9.78
CA ASP A 461 2.97 32.89 9.80
C ASP A 461 3.80 34.16 10.05
N ASP A 462 3.63 35.16 9.18
CA ASP A 462 4.12 36.51 9.44
C ASP A 462 3.03 37.30 10.20
N VAL A 463 3.12 37.29 11.53
CA VAL A 463 2.15 37.93 12.42
C VAL A 463 2.13 39.46 12.31
N ASP A 464 3.15 40.05 11.69
CA ASP A 464 3.27 41.49 11.46
C ASP A 464 2.72 41.91 10.09
N SER A 465 2.38 40.94 9.23
CA SER A 465 1.79 41.20 7.91
C SER A 465 0.53 42.07 8.01
N SER A 466 0.37 42.99 7.05
CA SER A 466 -0.86 43.76 6.89
C SER A 466 -2.04 42.90 6.43
N VAL A 467 -1.75 41.79 5.74
CA VAL A 467 -2.71 40.84 5.19
C VAL A 467 -2.67 39.54 6.00
N MET A 468 -3.81 39.17 6.57
CA MET A 468 -4.02 37.90 7.24
C MET A 468 -4.66 36.92 6.24
N ALA A 469 -3.94 35.86 5.88
CA ALA A 469 -4.41 34.86 4.92
C ALA A 469 -5.25 33.80 5.63
N PHE A 470 -6.44 33.49 5.12
CA PHE A 470 -7.36 32.45 5.60
C PHE A 470 -7.91 31.69 4.39
N TYR A 471 -7.09 30.90 3.70
CA TYR A 471 -7.45 30.40 2.37
C TYR A 471 -8.88 29.80 2.32
N PRO A 472 -9.78 30.31 1.45
CA PRO A 472 -9.54 31.17 0.28
C PRO A 472 -9.74 32.68 0.48
N PHE A 473 -9.79 33.16 1.72
CA PHE A 473 -9.96 34.57 2.06
C PHE A 473 -8.63 35.26 2.39
N ASN A 474 -8.51 36.53 2.06
CA ASN A 474 -7.47 37.43 2.56
C ASN A 474 -8.14 38.56 3.32
N VAL A 475 -7.70 38.81 4.56
CA VAL A 475 -8.27 39.84 5.43
C VAL A 475 -7.22 40.89 5.72
N THR A 476 -7.47 42.12 5.31
CA THR A 476 -6.65 43.29 5.67
C THR A 476 -7.30 44.05 6.80
N LEU A 477 -6.57 44.31 7.88
CA LEU A 477 -7.01 45.19 8.96
C LEU A 477 -6.53 46.62 8.67
N ASN A 478 -7.46 47.48 8.27
CA ASN A 478 -7.15 48.87 7.89
C ASN A 478 -6.98 49.77 9.11
N ASP A 479 -7.90 49.64 10.07
CA ASP A 479 -7.92 50.41 11.32
C ASP A 479 -8.68 49.63 12.39
N TRP A 480 -8.42 49.95 13.66
CA TRP A 480 -9.17 49.39 14.78
C TRP A 480 -9.20 50.33 15.97
N THR A 481 -10.28 50.27 16.73
CA THR A 481 -10.42 50.94 18.03
C THR A 481 -11.07 50.01 19.03
N MET A 482 -10.74 50.18 20.30
CA MET A 482 -11.32 49.41 21.39
C MET A 482 -11.89 50.35 22.45
N SER A 483 -13.10 50.04 22.90
CA SER A 483 -13.79 50.77 23.96
C SER A 483 -14.24 49.81 25.04
N ALA A 484 -14.02 50.18 26.30
CA ALA A 484 -14.53 49.47 27.45
C ALA A 484 -15.91 50.01 27.82
N TYR A 485 -16.82 49.14 28.25
CA TYR A 485 -18.07 49.59 28.84
C TYR A 485 -18.52 48.64 29.95
N THR A 486 -19.26 49.20 30.90
CA THR A 486 -19.72 48.50 32.10
C THR A 486 -21.23 48.36 32.02
N ASN A 487 -21.73 47.13 32.10
CA ASN A 487 -23.16 46.90 32.24
C ASN A 487 -23.52 47.01 33.72
N ALA A 488 -24.29 48.05 34.04
CA ALA A 488 -24.82 48.30 35.39
C ALA A 488 -25.97 47.31 35.70
N GLY A 489 -25.62 46.02 35.85
CA GLY A 489 -26.48 44.96 36.38
C GLY A 489 -26.00 44.48 37.75
N LEU A 490 -26.73 43.54 38.37
CA LEU A 490 -26.27 42.79 39.54
C LEU A 490 -26.14 41.31 39.14
N PRO A 491 -24.92 40.76 38.99
CA PRO A 491 -23.62 41.40 39.21
C PRO A 491 -23.25 42.41 38.10
N VAL A 492 -22.38 43.37 38.44
CA VAL A 492 -21.78 44.29 37.46
C VAL A 492 -20.91 43.48 36.51
N THR A 493 -21.09 43.62 35.20
CA THR A 493 -20.27 42.92 34.20
C THR A 493 -19.51 43.91 33.32
N TYR A 494 -18.29 43.54 32.98
CA TYR A 494 -17.40 44.32 32.13
C TYR A 494 -17.31 43.66 30.75
N SER A 495 -17.33 44.51 29.71
CA SER A 495 -17.26 44.08 28.33
C SER A 495 -16.40 45.05 27.52
N TYR A 496 -15.79 44.55 26.46
CA TYR A 496 -15.11 45.38 25.47
C TYR A 496 -15.85 45.34 24.14
N LYS A 497 -15.87 46.48 23.46
CA LYS A 497 -16.38 46.65 22.12
C LYS A 497 -15.23 47.06 21.22
N MET A 498 -14.88 46.17 20.31
CA MET A 498 -13.86 46.40 19.29
C MET A 498 -14.56 46.84 18.01
N LYS A 499 -14.12 47.95 17.44
CA LYS A 499 -14.48 48.36 16.08
C LYS A 499 -13.29 48.11 15.18
N MET A 500 -13.49 47.43 14.06
CA MET A 500 -12.45 47.13 13.09
C MET A 500 -12.92 47.54 11.71
N ASN A 501 -12.05 48.19 10.94
CA ASN A 501 -12.27 48.39 9.52
C ASN A 501 -11.48 47.33 8.76
N LEU A 502 -12.20 46.43 8.07
CA LEU A 502 -11.62 45.30 7.37
C LEU A 502 -11.83 45.39 5.87
N THR A 503 -10.88 44.84 5.11
CA THR A 503 -11.10 44.44 3.71
C THR A 503 -11.00 42.93 3.63
N VAL A 504 -12.06 42.27 3.19
CA VAL A 504 -12.13 40.81 3.04
C VAL A 504 -12.25 40.47 1.56
N ASP A 505 -11.17 39.94 0.99
CA ASP A 505 -11.11 39.46 -0.39
C ASP A 505 -11.22 37.95 -0.42
N ARG A 506 -11.94 37.39 -1.40
CA ARG A 506 -12.09 35.94 -1.60
C ARG A 506 -11.61 35.56 -2.98
N VAL A 507 -10.85 34.48 -3.09
CA VAL A 507 -10.54 33.88 -4.40
C VAL A 507 -11.84 33.38 -5.03
N GLU A 508 -12.17 33.92 -6.20
CA GLU A 508 -13.34 33.51 -6.98
C GLU A 508 -13.24 32.01 -7.34
N ASP A 509 -14.39 31.36 -7.51
CA ASP A 509 -14.54 29.93 -7.83
C ASP A 509 -14.20 28.91 -6.73
N VAL A 510 -13.85 29.34 -5.52
CA VAL A 510 -13.63 28.41 -4.38
C VAL A 510 -14.83 28.42 -3.46
N VAL A 511 -15.54 27.30 -3.37
CA VAL A 511 -16.66 27.07 -2.45
C VAL A 511 -16.15 26.65 -1.07
N VAL A 512 -16.76 27.22 -0.04
CA VAL A 512 -16.54 26.94 1.39
C VAL A 512 -17.90 26.72 2.05
N ASP A 513 -17.95 25.94 3.12
CA ASP A 513 -19.18 25.62 3.85
C ASP A 513 -19.20 26.18 5.28
N ASP A 514 -20.24 25.86 6.04
CA ASP A 514 -20.44 26.36 7.41
C ASP A 514 -19.41 25.79 8.42
N ASN A 515 -18.70 24.71 8.05
CA ASN A 515 -17.63 24.15 8.87
C ASN A 515 -16.30 24.87 8.61
N PHE A 516 -16.22 25.79 7.65
CA PHE A 516 -14.99 26.54 7.37
C PHE A 516 -14.42 27.21 8.64
N PRO A 517 -13.08 27.34 8.75
CA PRO A 517 -12.44 28.03 9.87
C PRO A 517 -13.05 29.37 10.21
N LYS A 518 -12.99 29.78 11.48
CA LYS A 518 -13.53 31.04 11.97
C LYS A 518 -12.42 32.04 12.28
N PHE A 519 -12.74 33.32 12.12
CA PHE A 519 -11.91 34.43 12.59
C PHE A 519 -12.19 34.65 14.08
N THR A 520 -11.20 34.42 14.94
CA THR A 520 -11.37 34.54 16.40
C THR A 520 -10.52 35.66 16.97
N ILE A 521 -11.15 36.50 17.79
CA ILE A 521 -10.50 37.57 18.53
C ILE A 521 -10.39 37.13 19.98
N GLU A 522 -9.20 37.27 20.55
CA GLU A 522 -8.93 36.99 21.95
C GLU A 522 -8.32 38.22 22.62
N LEU A 523 -8.88 38.62 23.77
CA LEU A 523 -8.33 39.68 24.61
C LEU A 523 -7.48 39.09 25.72
N VAL A 524 -6.29 39.64 25.88
CA VAL A 524 -5.29 39.22 26.85
C VAL A 524 -4.87 40.44 27.68
N ASP A 525 -4.78 40.28 28.99
CA ASP A 525 -4.32 41.34 29.89
C ASP A 525 -2.78 41.46 29.93
N GLY A 526 -2.27 42.46 30.66
CA GLY A 526 -0.83 42.67 30.84
C GLY A 526 -0.08 41.54 31.57
N LEU A 527 -0.81 40.58 32.17
CA LEU A 527 -0.24 39.38 32.80
C LEU A 527 -0.29 38.16 31.87
N GLY A 528 -0.77 38.30 30.63
CA GLY A 528 -0.89 37.21 29.67
C GLY A 528 -2.12 36.33 29.87
N ARG A 529 -3.10 36.74 30.69
CA ARG A 529 -4.33 35.97 30.95
C ARG A 529 -5.40 36.33 29.92
N THR A 530 -6.04 35.32 29.35
CA THR A 530 -7.17 35.50 28.44
C THR A 530 -8.40 35.99 29.20
N LEU A 531 -8.86 37.19 28.87
CA LEU A 531 -10.02 37.85 29.43
C LEU A 531 -11.33 37.36 28.82
N GLY A 532 -11.32 37.16 27.50
CA GLY A 532 -12.47 36.70 26.73
C GLY A 532 -12.13 36.53 25.25
N SER A 533 -12.99 35.87 24.51
CA SER A 533 -12.82 35.65 23.07
C SER A 533 -14.15 35.65 22.33
N GLN A 534 -14.14 36.05 21.07
CA GLN A 534 -15.30 36.00 20.17
C GLN A 534 -14.88 35.48 18.80
N SER A 535 -15.66 34.54 18.24
CA SER A 535 -15.44 33.99 16.91
C SER A 535 -16.49 34.50 15.93
N VAL A 536 -16.07 34.77 14.70
CA VAL A 536 -16.89 35.25 13.59
C VAL A 536 -16.65 34.35 12.37
N PRO A 537 -17.69 33.80 11.72
CA PRO A 537 -17.52 32.93 10.56
C PRO A 537 -17.20 33.74 9.29
N PHE A 538 -16.65 33.09 8.26
CA PHE A 538 -16.47 33.69 6.92
C PHE A 538 -17.65 33.45 5.98
N THR A 539 -18.60 32.60 6.38
CA THR A 539 -19.78 32.21 5.62
C THR A 539 -21.02 32.16 6.51
N GLY A 540 -22.20 32.14 5.90
CA GLY A 540 -23.47 32.04 6.63
C GLY A 540 -23.93 33.35 7.27
N THR A 541 -24.74 33.24 8.31
CA THR A 541 -25.24 34.40 9.07
C THR A 541 -24.14 35.00 9.95
N ASP A 542 -24.15 36.32 10.10
CA ASP A 542 -23.15 37.07 10.88
C ASP A 542 -21.69 36.89 10.38
N MET A 543 -21.54 36.65 9.07
CA MET A 543 -20.23 36.48 8.45
C MET A 543 -19.40 37.77 8.52
N LEU A 544 -18.08 37.60 8.51
CA LEU A 544 -17.14 38.69 8.36
C LEU A 544 -17.28 39.32 6.96
N ILE A 545 -17.54 40.63 6.91
CA ILE A 545 -17.64 41.39 5.65
C ILE A 545 -16.70 42.59 5.66
N SER A 546 -16.36 43.08 4.46
CA SER A 546 -15.61 44.32 4.29
C SER A 546 -16.35 45.52 4.88
N GLY A 547 -15.60 46.48 5.46
CA GLY A 547 -16.11 47.69 6.10
C GLY A 547 -15.94 47.71 7.62
N GLU A 548 -16.68 48.59 8.29
CA GLU A 548 -16.67 48.71 9.76
C GLU A 548 -17.46 47.56 10.39
N GLN A 549 -16.74 46.70 11.11
CA GLN A 549 -17.27 45.63 11.93
C GLN A 549 -17.19 46.01 13.40
N THR A 550 -18.26 45.74 14.13
CA THR A 550 -18.31 45.92 15.59
C THR A 550 -18.42 44.56 16.25
N ILE A 551 -17.43 44.20 17.05
CA ILE A 551 -17.38 42.93 17.76
C ILE A 551 -17.41 43.20 19.26
N GLN A 552 -18.35 42.54 19.93
CA GLN A 552 -18.56 42.67 21.36
C GLN A 552 -17.99 41.44 22.07
N ILE A 553 -17.03 41.65 22.95
CA ILE A 553 -16.45 40.60 23.79
C ILE A 553 -17.09 40.78 25.17
N SER A 554 -18.04 39.89 25.46
CA SER A 554 -18.84 39.91 26.70
C SER A 554 -18.38 38.81 27.66
N ASN A 555 -18.85 38.85 28.90
CA ASN A 555 -18.58 37.84 29.93
C ASN A 555 -17.09 37.68 30.26
N ILE A 556 -16.42 38.81 30.41
CA ILE A 556 -14.99 38.85 30.70
C ILE A 556 -14.74 38.34 32.11
N LYS A 557 -13.70 37.52 32.26
CA LYS A 557 -13.28 36.97 33.56
C LYS A 557 -12.42 37.97 34.36
N SER A 558 -12.93 39.19 34.55
CA SER A 558 -12.31 40.20 35.41
C SER A 558 -13.34 40.93 36.26
N GLU A 559 -12.93 41.35 37.45
CA GLU A 559 -13.70 42.15 38.40
C GLU A 559 -13.60 43.66 38.12
N GLN A 560 -12.77 44.06 37.16
CA GLN A 560 -12.56 45.45 36.76
C GLN A 560 -12.19 45.57 35.27
N GLN A 561 -12.12 46.80 34.77
CA GLN A 561 -11.53 47.05 33.45
C GLN A 561 -10.01 46.92 33.54
N GLU A 562 -9.43 46.09 32.69
CA GLU A 562 -7.98 45.89 32.59
C GLU A 562 -7.37 46.80 31.51
N TYR A 563 -6.14 47.24 31.75
CA TYR A 563 -5.30 48.01 30.83
C TYR A 563 -3.81 47.86 31.21
N PRO A 564 -2.87 47.77 30.25
CA PRO A 564 -3.06 47.69 28.80
C PRO A 564 -3.54 46.31 28.35
N LEU A 565 -4.19 46.26 27.18
CA LEU A 565 -4.70 45.03 26.58
C LEU A 565 -3.92 44.65 25.33
N THR A 566 -3.71 43.35 25.15
CA THR A 566 -3.21 42.75 23.92
C THR A 566 -4.35 42.03 23.23
N ILE A 567 -4.54 42.30 21.94
CA ILE A 567 -5.53 41.61 21.11
C ILE A 567 -4.79 40.61 20.24
N LYS A 568 -5.21 39.35 20.32
CA LYS A 568 -4.69 38.28 19.46
C LYS A 568 -5.78 37.85 18.49
N LEU A 569 -5.46 37.88 17.20
CA LEU A 569 -6.34 37.47 16.12
C LEU A 569 -5.92 36.08 15.67
N TYR A 570 -6.88 35.17 15.59
CA TYR A 570 -6.66 33.76 15.31
C TYR A 570 -7.49 33.29 14.13
N GLU A 571 -6.97 32.32 13.39
CA GLU A 571 -7.80 31.34 12.71
C GLU A 571 -8.12 30.20 13.67
N THR A 572 -9.37 29.77 13.72
CA THR A 572 -9.80 28.67 14.59
C THR A 572 -10.54 27.60 13.83
N ILE A 573 -10.13 26.35 14.05
CA ILE A 573 -10.64 25.17 13.35
C ILE A 573 -11.10 24.15 14.38
N GLU A 574 -12.34 23.71 14.26
CA GLU A 574 -12.87 22.61 15.08
C GLU A 574 -12.22 21.30 14.64
N THR A 575 -11.58 20.61 15.58
CA THR A 575 -11.02 19.26 15.34
C THR A 575 -11.68 18.26 16.30
N PRO A 576 -11.61 16.95 16.02
CA PRO A 576 -12.14 15.94 16.95
C PRO A 576 -11.55 16.02 18.37
N ASN A 577 -10.39 16.67 18.53
CA ASN A 577 -9.65 16.77 19.78
C ASN A 577 -9.72 18.17 20.41
N GLY A 578 -10.60 19.04 19.92
CA GLY A 578 -10.77 20.43 20.38
C GLY A 578 -10.43 21.48 19.32
N VAL A 579 -10.52 22.74 19.69
CA VAL A 579 -10.29 23.88 18.80
C VAL A 579 -8.79 24.10 18.59
N ALA A 580 -8.32 23.98 17.35
CA ALA A 580 -6.97 24.38 16.97
C ALA A 580 -6.95 25.89 16.67
N LYS A 581 -5.97 26.62 17.20
CA LYS A 581 -5.82 28.09 17.00
C LYS A 581 -4.51 28.41 16.26
N ARG A 582 -4.59 29.10 15.12
CA ARG A 582 -3.44 29.71 14.42
C ARG A 582 -3.39 31.20 14.75
N LEU A 583 -2.32 31.68 15.36
CA LEU A 583 -2.16 33.12 15.58
C LEU A 583 -1.84 33.76 14.22
N VAL A 584 -2.68 34.70 13.77
CA VAL A 584 -2.44 35.41 12.50
C VAL A 584 -1.97 36.85 12.70
N LYS A 585 -2.28 37.47 13.85
CA LYS A 585 -1.90 38.86 14.13
C LYS A 585 -1.99 39.19 15.61
N THR A 586 -1.12 40.08 16.09
CA THR A 586 -1.18 40.65 17.44
C THR A 586 -1.30 42.16 17.35
N LEU A 587 -2.18 42.76 18.17
CA LEU A 587 -2.36 44.20 18.29
C LEU A 587 -2.14 44.62 19.74
N GLN A 588 -1.49 45.75 19.95
CA GLN A 588 -1.30 46.36 21.28
C GLN A 588 -2.07 47.67 21.35
N GLN A 589 -2.78 47.86 22.47
CA GLN A 589 -3.57 49.05 22.75
C GLN A 589 -2.74 50.28 23.10
#